data_AF-A0A5C5YLQ6-F1
#
_entry.id   AF-A0A5C5YLQ6-F1
#
_cell.length_a   1.000
_cell.length_b   1.000
_cell.length_c   1.000
_cell.angle_alpha   90.00
_cell.angle_beta   90.00
_cell.angle_gamma   90.00
#
_symmetry.space_group_name_H-M   'P 1'
#
loop_
_entity.id
_entity.type
_entity.pdbx_description
1 polymer ?
#
loop_
_entity_poly.entity_id
_entity_poly.type
_entity_poly.pdbx_seq_one_letter_code
_entity_poly.pdbx_strand_id
1 'polypeptide(L)'
;MSSYNCLFSLGSIGGLRGLLLAAFAWCAITAASFAEAPTADATDSTAIKPAADKAVEKADEQTDKAKAVPKRLPPPADAQPMPGAKNVWINRNTHTVYVDGAVSLRQGVLEMFACPKGTKEHESVVALDCKAYLVHTSLLAVGAKSGTPVRFVEEYIPPTGDVIDVSVQWIDPAGKRQTARAQQWVKDVKTGKAMTCEWVFAGSGFWKDEQTGKNHYMAEGGDLICVANFSTATLDVTAESTQANDGLMFEAFTEHVPALGTPVRVVLTAKPAADKPADGLPANGEPADGVPAKPVKLQ
;
A
#
# COMPACT_ATOMS: atom_id res chain seq x y z
N MET A 1 50.88 -35.68 3.90
CA MET A 1 51.97 -36.02 4.83
C MET A 1 51.88 -35.11 6.05
N SER A 2 52.53 -35.47 7.17
CA SER A 2 52.49 -34.81 8.49
C SER A 2 51.16 -34.89 9.28
N SER A 3 51.12 -35.86 10.19
CA SER A 3 50.44 -35.86 11.51
C SER A 3 51.06 -34.77 12.43
N TYR A 4 50.64 -34.45 13.67
CA TYR A 4 49.83 -35.06 14.76
C TYR A 4 49.09 -33.90 15.52
N ASN A 5 48.33 -33.98 16.62
CA ASN A 5 47.76 -34.98 17.57
C ASN A 5 46.44 -34.34 18.14
N CYS A 6 45.46 -34.95 18.83
CA CYS A 6 45.30 -36.03 19.83
C CYS A 6 45.62 -35.69 21.30
N LEU A 7 44.55 -35.53 22.12
CA LEU A 7 44.35 -35.81 23.57
C LEU A 7 43.02 -35.10 24.00
N PHE A 8 41.90 -35.72 24.40
CA PHE A 8 41.52 -36.64 25.50
C PHE A 8 41.35 -36.04 26.92
N SER A 9 40.09 -35.91 27.37
CA SER A 9 39.53 -36.10 28.74
C SER A 9 38.05 -35.64 28.71
N LEU A 10 37.00 -36.43 29.00
CA LEU A 10 36.53 -36.92 30.33
C LEU A 10 36.36 -35.77 31.35
N GLY A 11 35.19 -35.59 32.02
CA GLY A 11 33.91 -36.31 31.95
C GLY A 11 32.97 -35.91 33.12
N SER A 12 31.90 -36.68 33.35
CA SER A 12 30.97 -36.60 34.52
C SER A 12 30.05 -35.37 34.67
N ILE A 13 28.96 -35.39 35.45
CA ILE A 13 27.87 -36.38 35.66
C ILE A 13 26.76 -35.71 36.51
N GLY A 14 25.49 -36.11 36.32
CA GLY A 14 24.37 -35.73 37.20
C GLY A 14 23.78 -34.32 36.95
N GLY A 15 22.47 -34.08 36.94
CA GLY A 15 21.33 -34.99 37.05
C GLY A 15 20.66 -35.00 38.42
N LEU A 16 19.51 -34.33 38.52
CA LEU A 16 18.55 -34.53 39.61
C LEU A 16 17.12 -34.45 39.07
N ARG A 17 16.25 -35.37 39.47
CA ARG A 17 14.82 -35.37 39.12
C ARG A 17 14.04 -34.58 40.16
N GLY A 18 13.30 -33.55 39.74
CA GLY A 18 12.33 -32.83 40.56
C GLY A 18 10.91 -33.14 40.10
N LEU A 19 10.30 -34.19 40.64
CA LEU A 19 8.87 -34.48 40.45
C LEU A 19 8.09 -33.84 41.61
N LEU A 20 7.09 -32.99 41.35
CA LEU A 20 5.99 -32.78 42.31
C LEU A 20 4.73 -32.12 41.69
N LEU A 21 3.60 -32.75 41.98
CA LEU A 21 2.22 -32.21 42.09
C LEU A 21 1.70 -31.19 41.07
N ALA A 22 0.69 -31.62 40.31
CA ALA A 22 -0.32 -30.73 39.73
C ALA A 22 -1.28 -30.23 40.83
N ALA A 23 -1.78 -28.99 40.68
CA ALA A 23 -2.87 -28.44 41.48
C ALA A 23 -3.93 -27.86 40.53
N PHE A 24 -5.10 -28.50 40.46
CA PHE A 24 -6.25 -27.98 39.70
C PHE A 24 -6.89 -26.82 40.47
N ALA A 25 -6.70 -25.59 40.01
CA ALA A 25 -7.41 -24.42 40.52
C ALA A 25 -8.85 -24.40 39.97
N TRP A 26 -9.78 -24.98 40.74
CA TRP A 26 -11.20 -25.08 40.39
C TRP A 26 -11.87 -23.71 40.50
N CYS A 27 -12.03 -23.00 39.37
CA CYS A 27 -12.80 -21.76 39.34
C CYS A 27 -14.30 -22.10 39.40
N ALA A 28 -14.97 -21.77 40.50
CA ALA A 28 -16.35 -22.15 40.74
C ALA A 28 -17.35 -21.27 39.97
N ILE A 29 -18.21 -21.89 39.16
CA ILE A 29 -19.36 -21.22 38.56
C ILE A 29 -20.43 -21.05 39.64
N THR A 30 -20.67 -19.82 40.09
CA THR A 30 -21.81 -19.49 40.97
C THR A 30 -23.10 -19.46 40.17
N ALA A 31 -23.79 -20.59 40.10
CA ALA A 31 -25.17 -20.65 39.62
C ALA A 31 -26.12 -20.00 40.64
N ALA A 32 -26.88 -18.99 40.21
CA ALA A 32 -28.04 -18.51 40.95
C ALA A 32 -29.25 -19.42 40.64
N SER A 33 -30.06 -19.73 41.66
CA SER A 33 -31.10 -20.75 41.56
C SER A 33 -32.37 -20.28 40.82
N PHE A 34 -33.11 -21.26 40.32
CA PHE A 34 -34.44 -21.16 39.71
C PHE A 34 -35.47 -20.44 40.59
N ALA A 35 -36.49 -19.89 39.93
CA ALA A 35 -37.85 -19.77 40.45
C ALA A 35 -38.81 -20.46 39.47
N GLU A 36 -39.88 -21.05 39.99
CA GLU A 36 -40.74 -22.02 39.29
C GLU A 36 -41.60 -21.39 38.16
N ALA A 37 -42.00 -22.23 37.20
CA ALA A 37 -43.10 -21.95 36.27
C ALA A 37 -44.31 -22.86 36.58
N PRO A 38 -45.56 -22.40 36.40
CA PRO A 38 -46.74 -23.27 36.44
C PRO A 38 -47.11 -23.83 35.06
N THR A 39 -47.56 -25.09 35.05
CA THR A 39 -48.15 -25.83 33.92
C THR A 39 -49.49 -25.22 33.50
N ALA A 40 -49.76 -24.94 32.21
CA ALA A 40 -50.06 -25.86 31.09
C ALA A 40 -51.51 -26.41 31.07
N ASP A 41 -52.18 -26.25 29.93
CA ASP A 41 -53.26 -27.13 29.42
C ASP A 41 -53.32 -27.02 27.88
N ALA A 42 -53.92 -27.98 27.18
CA ALA A 42 -53.92 -28.08 25.71
C ALA A 42 -55.17 -28.78 25.13
N THR A 43 -56.20 -28.00 24.83
CA THR A 43 -57.37 -28.33 23.96
C THR A 43 -57.80 -27.03 23.24
N ASP A 44 -58.51 -26.98 22.10
CA ASP A 44 -59.13 -27.98 21.22
C ASP A 44 -59.03 -27.51 19.74
N SER A 45 -59.41 -28.34 18.76
CA SER A 45 -59.30 -28.05 17.32
C SER A 45 -60.67 -28.05 16.61
N THR A 46 -61.19 -26.85 16.29
CA THR A 46 -62.29 -26.69 15.32
C THR A 46 -61.98 -25.62 14.27
N ALA A 47 -62.33 -25.89 13.01
CA ALA A 47 -61.95 -25.07 11.87
C ALA A 47 -63.09 -24.19 11.33
N ILE A 48 -62.77 -22.96 10.92
CA ILE A 48 -63.61 -22.17 10.01
C ILE A 48 -62.74 -21.53 8.91
N LYS A 49 -63.14 -21.78 7.66
CA LYS A 49 -62.77 -21.06 6.44
C LYS A 49 -63.86 -21.33 5.39
N PRO A 50 -64.05 -20.49 4.35
CA PRO A 50 -63.57 -19.12 4.18
C PRO A 50 -64.74 -18.13 3.95
N ALA A 51 -64.41 -16.84 3.85
CA ALA A 51 -65.24 -15.88 3.11
C ALA A 51 -64.31 -15.00 2.26
N ALA A 52 -64.72 -14.71 1.04
CA ALA A 52 -64.00 -13.83 0.12
C ALA A 52 -64.99 -12.87 -0.52
N ASP A 53 -64.60 -11.62 -0.75
CA ASP A 53 -64.89 -10.98 -2.03
C ASP A 53 -64.00 -9.76 -2.33
N LYS A 54 -63.92 -9.45 -3.63
CA LYS A 54 -63.58 -8.15 -4.27
C LYS A 54 -62.36 -7.32 -3.80
N ALA A 55 -61.25 -7.59 -4.49
CA ALA A 55 -60.64 -6.68 -5.46
C ALA A 55 -60.48 -5.18 -5.15
N VAL A 56 -59.23 -4.72 -5.18
CA VAL A 56 -58.83 -3.34 -5.53
C VAL A 56 -57.81 -3.40 -6.69
N GLU A 57 -57.80 -2.35 -7.50
CA GLU A 57 -57.16 -2.18 -8.81
C GLU A 57 -55.69 -2.63 -9.00
N LYS A 58 -55.34 -2.83 -10.28
CA LYS A 58 -53.95 -2.74 -10.73
C LYS A 58 -53.46 -1.30 -10.61
N ALA A 59 -52.42 -1.08 -9.81
CA ALA A 59 -51.45 -0.03 -10.05
C ALA A 59 -50.21 -0.67 -10.71
N ASP A 60 -49.85 -0.23 -11.91
CA ASP A 60 -48.64 -0.65 -12.61
C ASP A 60 -47.67 0.53 -12.66
N GLU A 61 -46.80 0.65 -11.65
CA GLU A 61 -45.61 1.49 -11.83
C GLU A 61 -44.38 1.01 -11.06
N GLN A 62 -43.31 0.80 -11.84
CA GLN A 62 -41.89 0.92 -11.51
C GLN A 62 -41.39 0.37 -10.16
N THR A 63 -40.79 -0.82 -10.23
CA THR A 63 -39.87 -1.30 -9.19
C THR A 63 -38.73 -0.30 -8.98
N ASP A 64 -38.65 0.34 -7.81
CA ASP A 64 -37.48 1.13 -7.42
C ASP A 64 -36.31 0.21 -7.09
N LYS A 65 -35.65 -0.27 -8.15
CA LYS A 65 -34.38 -1.01 -8.05
C LYS A 65 -33.28 -0.02 -7.75
N ALA A 66 -33.10 0.27 -6.46
CA ALA A 66 -31.90 0.90 -5.91
C ALA A 66 -30.66 0.33 -6.62
N LYS A 67 -30.01 1.16 -7.45
CA LYS A 67 -28.94 0.71 -8.33
C LYS A 67 -27.77 0.23 -7.49
N ALA A 68 -27.57 -1.09 -7.47
CA ALA A 68 -26.45 -1.71 -6.77
C ALA A 68 -25.14 -1.05 -7.22
N VAL A 69 -24.48 -0.36 -6.29
CA VAL A 69 -23.27 0.43 -6.57
C VAL A 69 -22.23 -0.48 -7.22
N PRO A 70 -21.64 -0.09 -8.38
CA PRO A 70 -20.70 -0.94 -9.11
C PRO A 70 -19.55 -1.43 -8.22
N LYS A 71 -19.44 -2.76 -8.08
CA LYS A 71 -18.41 -3.42 -7.24
C LYS A 71 -16.96 -3.20 -7.71
N ARG A 72 -16.76 -2.56 -8.86
CA ARG A 72 -15.48 -2.04 -9.39
C ARG A 72 -15.77 -0.86 -10.32
N LEU A 73 -14.78 0.00 -10.53
CA LEU A 73 -14.79 0.97 -11.63
C LEU A 73 -14.67 0.25 -12.99
N PRO A 74 -15.30 0.74 -14.07
CA PRO A 74 -15.00 0.25 -15.41
C PRO A 74 -13.53 0.54 -15.78
N PRO A 75 -12.89 -0.21 -16.69
CA PRO A 75 -11.54 0.12 -17.20
C PRO A 75 -11.44 1.58 -17.71
N PRO A 76 -10.26 2.21 -17.69
CA PRO A 76 -10.10 3.56 -18.26
C PRO A 76 -10.26 3.49 -19.78
N ALA A 77 -11.13 4.35 -20.35
CA ALA A 77 -11.46 4.30 -21.77
C ALA A 77 -10.32 4.82 -22.68
N ASP A 78 -9.38 5.56 -22.11
CA ASP A 78 -8.23 6.20 -22.74
C ASP A 78 -6.91 5.42 -22.57
N ALA A 79 -6.91 4.31 -21.82
CA ALA A 79 -5.70 3.60 -21.41
C ALA A 79 -5.62 2.16 -21.94
N GLN A 80 -4.40 1.70 -22.19
CA GLN A 80 -4.11 0.33 -22.62
C GLN A 80 -3.74 -0.55 -21.42
N PRO A 81 -4.21 -1.81 -21.33
CA PRO A 81 -3.83 -2.71 -20.24
C PRO A 81 -2.34 -3.06 -20.31
N MET A 82 -1.67 -3.14 -19.17
CA MET A 82 -0.28 -3.63 -19.12
C MET A 82 -0.24 -5.14 -19.38
N PRO A 83 0.59 -5.65 -20.32
CA PRO A 83 0.76 -7.08 -20.52
C PRO A 83 1.12 -7.81 -19.23
N GLY A 84 0.40 -8.91 -18.95
CA GLY A 84 0.54 -9.69 -17.71
C GLY A 84 -0.22 -9.14 -16.49
N ALA A 85 -0.78 -7.93 -16.57
CA ALA A 85 -1.59 -7.35 -15.49
C ALA A 85 -3.10 -7.45 -15.77
N LYS A 86 -3.90 -7.70 -14.73
CA LYS A 86 -5.38 -7.70 -14.79
C LYS A 86 -6.01 -6.35 -14.42
N ASN A 87 -5.29 -5.57 -13.61
CA ASN A 87 -5.79 -4.42 -12.86
C ASN A 87 -4.91 -3.17 -13.06
N VAL A 88 -4.05 -3.16 -14.10
CA VAL A 88 -3.11 -2.07 -14.38
C VAL A 88 -3.23 -1.65 -15.84
N TRP A 89 -3.35 -0.35 -16.08
CA TRP A 89 -3.42 0.27 -17.41
C TRP A 89 -2.49 1.48 -17.50
N ILE A 90 -2.09 1.83 -18.72
CA ILE A 90 -1.23 2.97 -19.03
C ILE A 90 -1.82 3.85 -20.14
N ASN A 91 -1.76 5.16 -19.96
CA ASN A 91 -1.93 6.15 -21.03
C ASN A 91 -0.61 6.93 -21.18
N ARG A 92 0.09 6.67 -22.29
CA ARG A 92 1.39 7.31 -22.60
C ARG A 92 1.26 8.79 -22.98
N ASN A 93 0.11 9.19 -23.52
CA ASN A 93 -0.11 10.57 -23.99
C ASN A 93 -0.34 11.54 -22.82
N THR A 94 -0.72 11.02 -21.65
CA THR A 94 -0.99 11.79 -20.42
C THR A 94 -0.04 11.42 -19.28
N HIS A 95 1.03 10.66 -19.56
CA HIS A 95 1.98 10.15 -18.57
C HIS A 95 1.33 9.44 -17.36
N THR A 96 0.23 8.71 -17.59
CA THR A 96 -0.65 8.21 -16.52
C THR A 96 -0.64 6.68 -16.41
N VAL A 97 -0.48 6.17 -15.19
CA VAL A 97 -0.73 4.77 -14.81
C VAL A 97 -2.01 4.69 -13.97
N TYR A 98 -2.82 3.67 -14.21
CA TYR A 98 -4.05 3.38 -13.48
C TYR A 98 -3.94 2.01 -12.81
N VAL A 99 -4.25 1.91 -11.52
CA VAL A 99 -4.15 0.66 -10.73
C VAL A 99 -5.41 0.47 -9.88
N ASP A 100 -6.12 -0.65 -10.04
CA ASP A 100 -7.28 -0.98 -9.19
C ASP A 100 -6.88 -1.62 -7.86
N GLY A 101 -7.65 -1.34 -6.82
CA GLY A 101 -7.46 -1.82 -5.46
C GLY A 101 -8.70 -1.65 -4.58
N ALA A 102 -8.52 -1.66 -3.26
CA ALA A 102 -9.57 -1.36 -2.29
C ALA A 102 -9.01 -0.62 -1.06
N VAL A 103 -9.85 0.14 -0.37
CA VAL A 103 -9.52 0.72 0.95
C VAL A 103 -9.21 -0.40 1.95
N SER A 104 -8.02 -0.38 2.55
CA SER A 104 -7.53 -1.35 3.54
C SER A 104 -7.45 -0.78 4.96
N LEU A 105 -7.26 0.53 5.11
CA LEU A 105 -7.19 1.21 6.41
C LEU A 105 -7.95 2.54 6.37
N ARG A 106 -8.64 2.88 7.46
CA ARG A 106 -9.32 4.18 7.65
C ARG A 106 -8.84 4.95 8.88
N GLN A 107 -8.22 4.25 9.83
CA GLN A 107 -7.77 4.74 11.13
C GLN A 107 -6.48 4.00 11.48
N GLY A 108 -5.49 4.71 11.99
CA GLY A 108 -4.16 4.17 12.28
C GLY A 108 -3.05 5.01 11.65
N VAL A 109 -1.85 4.87 12.19
CA VAL A 109 -0.61 5.49 11.68
C VAL A 109 -0.23 4.83 10.36
N LEU A 110 0.43 5.57 9.47
CA LEU A 110 0.79 5.11 8.13
C LEU A 110 2.30 5.07 7.92
N GLU A 111 2.80 3.90 7.52
CA GLU A 111 4.05 3.82 6.75
C GLU A 111 3.80 4.08 5.25
N MET A 112 2.60 3.75 4.77
CA MET A 112 2.24 3.71 3.36
C MET A 112 0.93 4.46 3.10
N PHE A 113 0.85 5.16 1.97
CA PHE A 113 -0.45 5.45 1.37
C PHE A 113 -1.04 4.20 0.72
N ALA A 114 -0.24 3.42 -0.01
CA ALA A 114 -0.69 2.20 -0.68
C ALA A 114 0.40 1.12 -0.78
N CYS A 115 -0.01 -0.15 -0.63
CA CYS A 115 0.84 -1.33 -0.75
C CYS A 115 0.28 -2.35 -1.78
N PRO A 116 1.09 -3.34 -2.24
CA PRO A 116 0.57 -4.52 -2.90
C PRO A 116 -0.32 -5.32 -1.94
N LYS A 117 -1.46 -5.80 -2.42
CA LYS A 117 -2.37 -6.62 -1.60
C LYS A 117 -1.69 -7.90 -1.08
N GLY A 118 -1.86 -8.18 0.22
CA GLY A 118 -1.23 -9.27 0.95
C GLY A 118 0.14 -8.93 1.53
N THR A 119 0.37 -7.67 1.92
CA THR A 119 1.63 -7.19 2.53
C THR A 119 1.37 -6.28 3.75
N LYS A 120 1.30 -4.96 3.55
CA LYS A 120 1.28 -3.91 4.57
C LYS A 120 -0.11 -3.29 4.79
N GLU A 121 -1.20 -4.01 4.56
CA GLU A 121 -2.57 -3.47 4.69
C GLU A 121 -2.91 -2.86 6.06
N HIS A 122 -2.20 -3.25 7.13
CA HIS A 122 -2.41 -2.73 8.49
C HIS A 122 -1.87 -1.31 8.71
N GLU A 123 -1.03 -0.81 7.80
CA GLU A 123 -0.34 0.49 7.82
C GLU A 123 -0.45 1.22 6.46
N SER A 124 -1.40 0.78 5.61
CA SER A 124 -1.67 1.28 4.26
C SER A 124 -3.13 1.65 4.06
N VAL A 125 -3.43 2.86 3.57
CA VAL A 125 -4.82 3.28 3.25
C VAL A 125 -5.43 2.43 2.14
N VAL A 126 -4.65 2.04 1.13
CA VAL A 126 -5.11 1.27 -0.05
C VAL A 126 -4.28 0.00 -0.30
N ALA A 127 -4.96 -1.12 -0.51
CA ALA A 127 -4.39 -2.37 -1.01
C ALA A 127 -4.60 -2.48 -2.53
N LEU A 128 -3.52 -2.50 -3.31
CA LEU A 128 -3.56 -2.55 -4.77
C LEU A 128 -3.55 -4.00 -5.28
N ASP A 129 -4.43 -4.32 -6.23
CA ASP A 129 -4.64 -5.67 -6.79
C ASP A 129 -3.61 -5.98 -7.89
N CYS A 130 -2.34 -5.65 -7.63
CA CYS A 130 -1.20 -5.81 -8.53
C CYS A 130 0.11 -6.08 -7.76
N LYS A 131 1.19 -6.30 -8.52
CA LYS A 131 2.57 -6.43 -8.01
C LYS A 131 3.30 -5.09 -8.06
N ALA A 132 4.23 -4.83 -7.15
CA ALA A 132 4.97 -3.56 -7.08
C ALA A 132 5.80 -3.32 -8.35
N TYR A 133 6.45 -4.37 -8.89
CA TYR A 133 7.21 -4.27 -10.15
C TYR A 133 6.32 -3.88 -11.35
N LEU A 134 5.03 -4.22 -11.34
CA LEU A 134 4.09 -3.81 -12.39
C LEU A 134 3.84 -2.30 -12.36
N VAL A 135 3.82 -1.67 -11.18
CA VAL A 135 3.71 -0.20 -11.06
C VAL A 135 4.98 0.47 -11.54
N HIS A 136 6.16 0.01 -11.09
CA HIS A 136 7.45 0.52 -11.54
C HIS A 136 7.63 0.44 -13.06
N THR A 137 7.39 -0.73 -13.66
CA THR A 137 7.45 -0.91 -15.12
C THR A 137 6.39 -0.11 -15.87
N SER A 138 5.21 0.12 -15.29
CA SER A 138 4.18 0.99 -15.89
C SER A 138 4.61 2.46 -15.93
N LEU A 139 5.24 2.95 -14.86
CA LEU A 139 5.75 4.33 -14.78
C LEU A 139 6.86 4.56 -15.81
N LEU A 140 7.83 3.64 -15.92
CA LEU A 140 8.80 3.64 -17.02
C LEU A 140 8.12 3.58 -18.39
N ALA A 141 7.08 2.75 -18.54
CA ALA A 141 6.34 2.59 -19.80
C ALA A 141 5.48 3.81 -20.19
N VAL A 142 5.29 4.79 -19.30
CA VAL A 142 4.72 6.13 -19.60
C VAL A 142 5.76 7.25 -19.55
N GLY A 143 7.04 6.93 -19.48
CA GLY A 143 8.15 7.89 -19.61
C GLY A 143 8.60 8.57 -18.32
N ALA A 144 8.16 8.11 -17.14
CA ALA A 144 8.63 8.63 -15.87
C ALA A 144 10.09 8.22 -15.60
N LYS A 145 10.92 9.18 -15.16
CA LYS A 145 12.33 8.99 -14.83
C LYS A 145 12.47 8.55 -13.36
N SER A 146 12.92 7.32 -13.16
CA SER A 146 13.27 6.80 -11.82
C SER A 146 14.53 7.49 -11.31
N GLY A 147 14.56 7.90 -10.04
CA GLY A 147 15.77 8.37 -9.37
C GLY A 147 16.36 7.29 -8.45
N THR A 148 16.51 7.61 -7.16
CA THR A 148 17.04 6.69 -6.14
C THR A 148 16.16 6.69 -4.88
N PRO A 149 15.99 5.54 -4.19
CA PRO A 149 15.48 5.52 -2.82
C PRO A 149 16.36 6.28 -1.84
N VAL A 150 15.78 6.56 -0.67
CA VAL A 150 16.45 7.19 0.47
C VAL A 150 17.68 6.40 0.94
N ARG A 151 18.69 7.09 1.46
CA ARG A 151 19.83 6.49 2.18
C ARG A 151 19.94 7.08 3.58
N PHE A 152 20.36 6.24 4.52
CA PHE A 152 20.47 6.55 5.96
C PHE A 152 21.85 6.16 6.55
N VAL A 153 22.76 5.67 5.72
CA VAL A 153 24.11 5.25 6.11
C VAL A 153 25.08 6.36 5.69
N GLU A 154 26.01 6.71 6.58
CA GLU A 154 26.90 7.89 6.51
C GLU A 154 26.17 9.24 6.59
N GLU A 155 25.21 9.51 5.69
CA GLU A 155 24.43 10.75 5.63
C GLU A 155 22.97 10.45 5.23
N TYR A 156 22.01 11.26 5.71
CA TYR A 156 20.64 11.22 5.19
C TYR A 156 20.62 11.81 3.79
N ILE A 157 20.26 11.00 2.79
CA ILE A 157 20.10 11.44 1.41
C ILE A 157 18.66 11.13 0.99
N PRO A 158 17.84 12.16 0.72
CA PRO A 158 16.41 11.98 0.44
C PRO A 158 16.16 11.21 -0.87
N PRO A 159 14.97 10.62 -1.04
CA PRO A 159 14.59 9.96 -2.29
C PRO A 159 14.52 10.98 -3.44
N THR A 160 14.82 10.52 -4.66
CA THR A 160 14.85 11.36 -5.88
C THR A 160 14.10 10.69 -7.03
N GLY A 161 13.67 11.48 -8.03
CA GLY A 161 12.98 10.99 -9.24
C GLY A 161 12.03 12.05 -9.80
N ASP A 162 11.33 11.72 -10.90
CA ASP A 162 10.19 12.54 -11.35
C ASP A 162 9.08 12.54 -10.28
N VAL A 163 8.39 13.67 -10.14
CA VAL A 163 7.26 13.80 -9.19
C VAL A 163 6.04 13.06 -9.73
N ILE A 164 5.39 12.26 -8.89
CA ILE A 164 4.17 11.53 -9.23
C ILE A 164 2.99 12.14 -8.49
N ASP A 165 2.03 12.68 -9.25
CA ASP A 165 0.73 13.06 -8.72
C ASP A 165 -0.14 11.82 -8.52
N VAL A 166 -0.35 11.47 -7.25
CA VAL A 166 -1.20 10.34 -6.83
C VAL A 166 -2.61 10.84 -6.53
N SER A 167 -3.59 10.30 -7.24
CA SER A 167 -5.01 10.54 -6.97
C SER A 167 -5.79 9.22 -6.88
N VAL A 168 -6.98 9.27 -6.28
CA VAL A 168 -7.84 8.11 -6.07
C VAL A 168 -9.21 8.39 -6.68
N GLN A 169 -9.74 7.44 -7.42
CA GLN A 169 -11.11 7.44 -7.93
C GLN A 169 -11.91 6.31 -7.29
N TRP A 170 -13.20 6.54 -7.02
CA TRP A 170 -14.14 5.52 -6.56
C TRP A 170 -15.57 5.87 -7.00
N ILE A 171 -16.53 4.97 -6.72
CA ILE A 171 -17.96 5.28 -6.80
C ILE A 171 -18.50 5.39 -5.37
N ASP A 172 -19.24 6.45 -5.07
CA ASP A 172 -19.85 6.68 -3.77
C ASP A 172 -21.18 5.89 -3.57
N PRO A 173 -21.77 5.87 -2.36
CA PRO A 173 -23.04 5.20 -2.11
C PRO A 173 -24.24 5.71 -2.94
N ALA A 174 -24.14 6.92 -3.53
CA ALA A 174 -25.15 7.47 -4.43
C ALA A 174 -24.92 7.08 -5.91
N GLY A 175 -23.89 6.27 -6.20
CA GLY A 175 -23.55 5.81 -7.54
C GLY A 175 -22.76 6.84 -8.37
N LYS A 176 -22.31 7.95 -7.77
CA LYS A 176 -21.53 9.00 -8.45
C LYS A 176 -20.04 8.69 -8.39
N ARG A 177 -19.31 8.96 -9.49
CA ARG A 177 -17.84 8.91 -9.48
C ARG A 177 -17.28 10.09 -8.67
N GLN A 178 -16.39 9.78 -7.76
CA GLN A 178 -15.62 10.73 -6.96
C GLN A 178 -14.13 10.60 -7.28
N THR A 179 -13.39 11.70 -7.10
CA THR A 179 -11.93 11.77 -7.27
C THR A 179 -11.34 12.65 -6.18
N ALA A 180 -10.24 12.24 -5.56
CA ALA A 180 -9.46 13.05 -4.61
C ALA A 180 -7.95 12.88 -4.84
N ARG A 181 -7.14 13.87 -4.43
CA ARG A 181 -5.69 13.65 -4.29
C ARG A 181 -5.43 12.71 -3.11
N ALA A 182 -4.47 11.79 -3.25
CA ALA A 182 -4.13 10.86 -2.17
C ALA A 182 -3.67 11.58 -0.88
N GLN A 183 -3.03 12.76 -1.00
CA GLN A 183 -2.73 13.62 0.14
C GLN A 183 -3.95 13.96 1.02
N GLN A 184 -5.17 14.02 0.47
CA GLN A 184 -6.37 14.32 1.26
C GLN A 184 -6.81 13.15 2.16
N TRP A 185 -6.37 11.92 1.85
CA TRP A 185 -6.64 10.72 2.63
C TRP A 185 -5.60 10.46 3.72
N VAL A 186 -4.57 11.31 3.80
CA VAL A 186 -3.49 11.25 4.78
C VAL A 186 -3.55 12.50 5.65
N LYS A 187 -3.66 12.34 6.97
CA LYS A 187 -3.67 13.45 7.94
C LYS A 187 -2.26 13.61 8.50
N ASP A 188 -1.72 14.82 8.42
CA ASP A 188 -0.53 15.23 9.16
C ASP A 188 -0.91 15.36 10.65
N VAL A 189 -0.21 14.59 11.49
CA VAL A 189 -0.52 14.47 12.93
C VAL A 189 -0.22 15.77 13.69
N LYS A 190 0.77 16.55 13.23
CA LYS A 190 1.24 17.79 13.88
C LYS A 190 0.28 18.97 13.66
N THR A 191 -0.38 19.01 12.51
CA THR A 191 -1.25 20.11 12.06
C THR A 191 -2.74 19.75 12.05
N GLY A 192 -3.09 18.47 12.10
CA GLY A 192 -4.47 17.97 12.00
C GLY A 192 -5.09 18.15 10.61
N LYS A 193 -4.29 18.42 9.58
CA LYS A 193 -4.73 18.75 8.21
C LYS A 193 -4.32 17.66 7.22
N ALA A 194 -4.83 17.76 6.00
CA ALA A 194 -4.38 16.92 4.91
C ALA A 194 -2.89 17.14 4.62
N MET A 195 -2.19 16.06 4.25
CA MET A 195 -0.78 16.06 3.90
C MET A 195 -0.48 17.03 2.73
N THR A 196 0.75 17.56 2.68
CA THR A 196 1.15 18.55 1.65
C THR A 196 2.37 18.13 0.82
N CYS A 197 3.13 17.11 1.23
CA CYS A 197 4.29 16.65 0.47
C CYS A 197 3.88 15.92 -0.83
N GLU A 198 4.81 15.91 -1.78
CA GLU A 198 4.70 15.18 -3.04
C GLU A 198 5.49 13.86 -2.98
N TRP A 199 5.07 12.89 -3.81
CA TRP A 199 5.80 11.65 -4.02
C TRP A 199 6.76 11.78 -5.21
N VAL A 200 7.95 11.20 -5.10
CA VAL A 200 8.89 11.02 -6.22
C VAL A 200 9.00 9.55 -6.60
N PHE A 201 9.25 9.29 -7.87
CA PHE A 201 9.53 7.94 -8.39
C PHE A 201 10.97 7.52 -8.06
N ALA A 202 11.18 7.09 -6.82
CA ALA A 202 12.45 6.58 -6.33
C ALA A 202 12.94 5.32 -7.06
N GLY A 203 12.00 4.47 -7.51
CA GLY A 203 12.33 3.11 -7.98
C GLY A 203 12.59 2.17 -6.81
N SER A 204 13.20 1.01 -7.02
CA SER A 204 13.57 0.14 -5.88
C SER A 204 14.72 -0.77 -6.29
N GLY A 205 15.41 -1.31 -5.29
CA GLY A 205 16.46 -2.30 -5.50
C GLY A 205 15.91 -3.64 -6.00
N PHE A 206 16.84 -4.48 -6.46
CA PHE A 206 16.61 -5.90 -6.67
C PHE A 206 17.55 -6.67 -5.75
N TRP A 207 17.01 -7.61 -4.97
CA TRP A 207 17.84 -8.62 -4.32
C TRP A 207 17.88 -9.89 -5.19
N LYS A 208 18.98 -10.63 -5.13
CA LYS A 208 19.13 -11.89 -5.86
C LYS A 208 19.12 -13.05 -4.89
N ASP A 209 18.27 -14.02 -5.16
CA ASP A 209 18.24 -15.31 -4.47
C ASP A 209 19.50 -16.11 -4.86
N GLU A 210 20.36 -16.41 -3.88
CA GLU A 210 21.60 -17.17 -4.09
C GLU A 210 21.34 -18.66 -4.40
N GLN A 211 20.20 -19.21 -3.97
CA GLN A 211 19.83 -20.61 -4.18
C GLN A 211 19.15 -20.82 -5.53
N THR A 212 18.21 -19.93 -5.92
CA THR A 212 17.48 -20.07 -7.20
C THR A 212 17.98 -19.17 -8.32
N GLY A 213 18.90 -18.24 -8.03
CA GLY A 213 19.48 -17.31 -9.00
C GLY A 213 18.55 -16.19 -9.46
N LYS A 214 17.34 -16.09 -8.92
CA LYS A 214 16.29 -15.16 -9.36
C LYS A 214 16.48 -13.77 -8.76
N ASN A 215 16.15 -12.74 -9.54
CA ASN A 215 16.05 -11.37 -9.05
C ASN A 215 14.63 -11.11 -8.53
N HIS A 216 14.54 -10.49 -7.37
CA HIS A 216 13.31 -10.10 -6.69
C HIS A 216 13.31 -8.59 -6.46
N TYR A 217 12.26 -7.91 -6.93
CA TYR A 217 12.08 -6.47 -6.73
C TYR A 217 11.76 -6.19 -5.26
N MET A 218 12.53 -5.32 -4.59
CA MET A 218 12.49 -5.23 -3.11
C MET A 218 11.15 -4.71 -2.57
N ALA A 219 10.53 -3.76 -3.26
CA ALA A 219 9.20 -3.22 -2.92
C ALA A 219 8.05 -4.26 -2.93
N GLU A 220 8.29 -5.49 -3.39
CA GLU A 220 7.33 -6.60 -3.24
C GLU A 220 7.07 -7.00 -1.77
N GLY A 221 7.92 -6.53 -0.84
CA GLY A 221 7.67 -6.64 0.60
C GLY A 221 6.56 -5.71 1.13
N GLY A 222 6.18 -4.68 0.37
CA GLY A 222 5.09 -3.76 0.73
C GLY A 222 5.29 -2.30 0.30
N ASP A 223 6.56 -1.90 0.11
CA ASP A 223 7.00 -0.50 0.06
C ASP A 223 6.75 0.16 -1.31
N LEU A 224 5.47 0.40 -1.63
CA LEU A 224 5.02 0.79 -2.96
C LEU A 224 4.71 2.30 -3.08
N ILE A 225 3.87 2.87 -2.21
CA ILE A 225 3.66 4.32 -2.12
C ILE A 225 3.82 4.72 -0.65
N CYS A 226 5.04 5.07 -0.27
CA CYS A 226 5.44 5.29 1.12
C CYS A 226 5.10 6.71 1.58
N VAL A 227 4.95 6.88 2.89
CA VAL A 227 4.90 8.19 3.56
C VAL A 227 5.91 8.29 4.73
N ALA A 228 6.72 7.26 4.95
CA ALA A 228 7.69 7.15 6.04
C ALA A 228 9.09 6.63 5.61
N ASN A 229 9.58 7.06 4.44
CA ASN A 229 10.93 6.86 3.90
C ASN A 229 11.59 5.47 4.02
N PHE A 230 11.53 4.67 2.96
CA PHE A 230 12.15 3.34 2.91
C PHE A 230 13.19 3.23 1.78
N SER A 231 14.33 2.61 2.07
CA SER A 231 15.36 2.33 1.05
C SER A 231 14.90 1.33 -0.04
N THR A 232 13.71 0.77 0.14
CA THR A 232 12.97 -0.12 -0.77
C THR A 232 11.77 0.54 -1.44
N ALA A 233 11.44 1.80 -1.13
CA ALA A 233 10.22 2.50 -1.56
C ALA A 233 10.12 2.76 -3.08
N THR A 234 9.14 2.19 -3.78
CA THR A 234 8.93 2.44 -5.23
C THR A 234 8.59 3.91 -5.53
N LEU A 235 7.62 4.46 -4.77
CA LEU A 235 7.35 5.88 -4.62
C LEU A 235 7.55 6.25 -3.15
N ASP A 236 8.14 7.41 -2.91
CA ASP A 236 8.47 7.88 -1.57
C ASP A 236 8.27 9.40 -1.45
N VAL A 237 8.09 9.90 -0.23
CA VAL A 237 7.94 11.34 0.06
C VAL A 237 9.31 12.00 0.20
N THR A 238 9.47 13.20 -0.33
CA THR A 238 10.75 13.95 -0.21
C THR A 238 10.94 14.62 1.16
N ALA A 239 9.89 14.69 1.98
CA ALA A 239 9.95 15.20 3.34
C ALA A 239 10.47 14.12 4.30
N GLU A 240 11.58 14.40 4.99
CA GLU A 240 12.23 13.49 5.92
C GLU A 240 11.30 13.03 7.04
N SER A 241 11.02 11.73 7.09
CA SER A 241 10.38 11.07 8.22
C SER A 241 11.43 10.43 9.13
N THR A 242 11.41 10.79 10.42
CA THR A 242 12.24 10.14 11.44
C THR A 242 11.79 8.69 11.64
N GLN A 243 12.69 7.72 11.43
CA GLN A 243 12.45 6.27 11.55
C GLN A 243 12.04 5.76 12.96
N ALA A 244 11.93 6.63 13.95
CA ALA A 244 11.40 6.24 15.26
C ALA A 244 9.87 6.14 15.20
N ASN A 245 9.29 5.10 15.80
CA ASN A 245 7.83 4.93 15.92
C ASN A 245 7.14 6.19 16.48
N ASP A 246 7.81 6.87 17.41
CA ASP A 246 7.40 8.10 18.09
C ASP A 246 7.34 9.33 17.15
N GLY A 247 7.83 9.22 15.91
CA GLY A 247 8.00 10.30 14.94
C GLY A 247 7.29 10.10 13.59
N LEU A 248 6.48 9.05 13.44
CA LEU A 248 5.64 8.84 12.25
C LEU A 248 4.67 10.02 12.07
N MET A 249 4.82 10.76 10.96
CA MET A 249 4.16 12.06 10.80
C MET A 249 2.69 12.00 10.38
N PHE A 250 2.20 10.81 10.00
CA PHE A 250 0.99 10.65 9.20
C PHE A 250 0.08 9.53 9.69
N GLU A 251 -1.23 9.77 9.65
CA GLU A 251 -2.28 8.79 9.92
C GLU A 251 -3.37 8.81 8.82
N ALA A 252 -4.22 7.80 8.76
CA ALA A 252 -5.34 7.74 7.83
C ALA A 252 -6.42 8.80 8.17
N PHE A 253 -6.76 9.68 7.21
CA PHE A 253 -7.72 10.76 7.41
C PHE A 253 -9.17 10.24 7.29
N THR A 254 -9.66 9.65 8.38
CA THR A 254 -10.94 8.91 8.46
C THR A 254 -12.12 9.59 7.75
N GLU A 255 -12.28 10.90 7.91
CA GLU A 255 -13.38 11.70 7.36
C GLU A 255 -13.37 11.74 5.83
N HIS A 256 -12.19 11.61 5.21
CA HIS A 256 -12.01 11.68 3.75
C HIS A 256 -11.90 10.29 3.10
N VAL A 257 -11.50 9.26 3.85
CA VAL A 257 -11.36 7.88 3.35
C VAL A 257 -12.73 7.17 3.33
N PRO A 258 -13.20 6.62 2.18
CA PRO A 258 -14.42 5.82 2.07
C PRO A 258 -14.44 4.58 2.97
N ALA A 259 -15.57 3.86 2.99
CA ALA A 259 -15.73 2.66 3.81
C ALA A 259 -14.66 1.59 3.53
N LEU A 260 -14.35 0.77 4.54
CA LEU A 260 -13.38 -0.31 4.42
C LEU A 260 -13.81 -1.29 3.31
N GLY A 261 -12.88 -1.69 2.44
CA GLY A 261 -13.18 -2.52 1.28
C GLY A 261 -13.86 -1.80 0.12
N THR A 262 -14.08 -0.47 0.18
CA THR A 262 -14.54 0.31 -0.99
C THR A 262 -13.58 0.09 -2.16
N PRO A 263 -14.06 -0.32 -3.35
CA PRO A 263 -13.23 -0.46 -4.55
C PRO A 263 -12.72 0.91 -5.00
N VAL A 264 -11.41 0.99 -5.25
CA VAL A 264 -10.74 2.23 -5.69
C VAL A 264 -9.90 1.98 -6.93
N ARG A 265 -9.62 3.06 -7.67
CA ARG A 265 -8.53 3.13 -8.65
C ARG A 265 -7.57 4.22 -8.21
N VAL A 266 -6.33 3.84 -7.92
CA VAL A 266 -5.23 4.79 -7.78
C VAL A 266 -4.78 5.18 -9.19
N VAL A 267 -4.54 6.47 -9.39
CA VAL A 267 -4.10 7.07 -10.65
C VAL A 267 -2.81 7.81 -10.36
N LEU A 268 -1.75 7.39 -11.04
CA LEU A 268 -0.39 7.92 -10.91
C LEU A 268 -0.06 8.70 -12.18
N THR A 269 -0.07 10.02 -12.10
CA THR A 269 0.33 10.87 -13.21
C THR A 269 1.74 11.37 -12.97
N ALA A 270 2.70 10.94 -13.78
CA ALA A 270 4.03 11.52 -13.72
C ALA A 270 3.99 12.98 -14.18
N LYS A 271 4.69 13.84 -13.44
CA LYS A 271 5.13 15.16 -13.87
C LYS A 271 6.59 15.01 -14.28
N PRO A 272 6.91 14.77 -15.57
CA PRO A 272 8.28 14.85 -16.03
C PRO A 272 8.86 16.20 -15.63
N ALA A 273 10.03 16.22 -15.00
CA ALA A 273 10.75 17.47 -14.85
C ALA A 273 10.93 18.08 -16.25
N ALA A 274 10.37 19.28 -16.47
CA ALA A 274 10.44 19.96 -17.76
C ALA A 274 11.90 20.01 -18.21
N ASP A 275 12.21 19.39 -19.35
CA ASP A 275 13.58 19.03 -19.69
C ASP A 275 14.48 20.26 -19.66
N LYS A 276 15.33 20.34 -18.62
CA LYS A 276 16.51 21.20 -18.69
C LYS A 276 17.26 20.78 -19.96
N PRO A 277 17.62 21.73 -20.85
CA PRO A 277 18.52 21.42 -21.95
C PRO A 277 19.72 20.67 -21.39
N ALA A 278 20.02 19.49 -21.93
CA ALA A 278 21.14 18.71 -21.43
C ALA A 278 22.41 19.54 -21.56
N ASP A 279 23.02 19.92 -20.44
CA ASP A 279 24.30 20.62 -20.42
C ASP A 279 25.30 19.78 -21.22
N GLY A 280 25.70 20.33 -22.36
CA GLY A 280 26.21 19.50 -23.46
C GLY A 280 27.50 18.81 -23.09
N LEU A 281 27.48 17.47 -22.95
CA LEU A 281 28.69 16.67 -23.09
C LEU A 281 29.28 16.99 -24.48
N PRO A 282 30.50 17.53 -24.57
CA PRO A 282 31.10 17.86 -25.86
C PRO A 282 31.32 16.56 -26.64
N ALA A 283 30.63 16.44 -27.77
CA ALA A 283 30.75 15.28 -28.64
C ALA A 283 32.06 15.34 -29.41
N ASN A 284 32.83 14.25 -29.32
CA ASN A 284 34.08 13.97 -30.04
C ASN A 284 35.28 14.86 -29.66
N GLY A 285 36.45 14.22 -29.51
CA GLY A 285 37.71 14.91 -29.32
C GLY A 285 38.49 15.03 -30.62
N GLU A 286 38.96 16.24 -30.91
CA GLU A 286 40.15 16.50 -31.73
C GLU A 286 41.19 17.26 -30.89
N PRO A 287 42.48 17.26 -31.27
CA PRO A 287 43.55 17.83 -30.43
C PRO A 287 43.45 19.34 -30.26
N ALA A 288 43.77 19.84 -29.06
CA ALA A 288 43.80 21.26 -28.78
C ALA A 288 45.11 21.89 -29.29
N ASP A 289 45.08 22.46 -30.50
CA ASP A 289 46.21 23.19 -31.06
C ASP A 289 46.43 24.56 -30.37
N GLY A 290 47.65 24.74 -29.85
CA GLY A 290 48.38 26.00 -29.73
C GLY A 290 47.68 27.27 -29.22
N VAL A 291 47.77 27.53 -27.91
CA VAL A 291 47.73 28.91 -27.36
C VAL A 291 49.10 29.23 -26.74
N PRO A 292 49.82 30.27 -27.21
CA PRO A 292 51.16 30.58 -26.72
C PRO A 292 51.16 31.23 -25.33
N ALA A 293 52.10 30.83 -24.48
CA ALA A 293 52.25 31.37 -23.13
C ALA A 293 52.70 32.84 -23.14
N LYS A 294 52.05 33.70 -22.34
CA LYS A 294 52.54 35.04 -22.05
C LYS A 294 53.71 34.97 -21.04
N PRO A 295 54.83 35.68 -21.26
CA PRO A 295 55.94 35.68 -20.32
C PRO A 295 55.61 36.51 -19.07
N VAL A 296 55.78 35.91 -17.90
CA VAL A 296 55.78 36.63 -16.61
C VAL A 296 57.12 37.35 -16.47
N LYS A 297 57.10 38.66 -16.18
CA LYS A 297 58.30 39.39 -15.75
C LYS A 297 58.50 39.23 -14.25
N LEU A 298 59.73 38.90 -13.85
CA LEU A 298 60.18 39.00 -12.46
C LEU A 298 60.52 40.46 -12.12
N GLN A 299 60.12 40.86 -10.91
CA GLN A 299 60.70 41.93 -10.09
C GLN A 299 60.72 41.45 -8.64
#